data_AF-A0A9P7Q031-F1
#
_entry.id   AF-A0A9P7Q031-F1
#
_cell.length_a   1.000
_cell.length_b   1.000
_cell.length_c   1.000
_cell.angle_alpha   90.00
_cell.angle_beta   90.00
_cell.angle_gamma   90.00
#
_symmetry.space_group_name_H-M   'P 1'
#
loop_
_entity.id
_entity.type
_entity.pdbx_description
1 polymer ?
#
loop_
_entity_poly.entity_id
_entity_poly.type
_entity_poly.pdbx_seq_one_letter_code
_entity_poly.pdbx_strand_id
1 'polypeptide(L)'
;MSSSVTLRPQRPQPWSSGSSNTAWSTDEGMTAEVDKATKVNLGIPSEHEPRTEADYDEVHGTEDYPPCLYPQYLPVWESPQAKYGPLEPFDYAERALAADSTFSELLPSGSKLRNLTATLGAEVSGVQLSALSDRGKDQLALLANEKKVLVFHNQDFPKLPIGQIVDYCRYFGRLFLHSHSGFPKGYPEIHIVHSRAGNKLSPEFFAMRTHSMAWHSDNSFDVQPPGVTFLYALEVPPEGGDTIFADMECAYERLSPAFRNLLDGLQAVHTSRDQAARAVAGGGYVRRKPVDTTHPVVRTNPRTGRKALFVNPQYTRRIVGLKTEESDVLLRFLFDHIANSQDLQCRVRWGNGTVVIFDNRNTCHSGITDWMDGRRRLIAR
;
A
#
# COMPACT_ATOMS: atom_id res chain seq x y z
N MET A 1 43.41 -32.30 22.93
CA MET A 1 42.98 -30.89 22.96
C MET A 1 42.67 -30.48 21.52
N SER A 2 41.39 -30.42 21.17
CA SER A 2 40.92 -30.06 19.83
C SER A 2 39.98 -28.87 19.99
N SER A 3 40.41 -27.68 19.55
CA SER A 3 39.62 -26.46 19.61
C SER A 3 39.04 -26.16 18.23
N SER A 4 37.73 -26.36 18.08
CA SER A 4 36.94 -25.92 16.93
C SER A 4 36.68 -24.42 17.03
N VAL A 5 37.06 -23.66 15.99
CA VAL A 5 36.74 -22.23 15.86
C VAL A 5 35.42 -22.08 15.11
N THR A 6 34.40 -21.60 15.80
CA THR A 6 33.08 -21.28 15.24
C THR A 6 33.12 -19.85 14.67
N LEU A 7 33.01 -19.70 13.35
CA LEU A 7 32.88 -18.39 12.70
C LEU A 7 31.43 -17.89 12.85
N ARG A 8 31.25 -16.76 13.54
CA ARG A 8 29.98 -16.01 13.57
C ARG A 8 29.89 -15.11 12.32
N PRO A 9 28.71 -14.97 11.66
CA PRO A 9 28.55 -13.99 10.60
C PRO A 9 28.52 -12.57 11.19
N GLN A 10 29.30 -11.66 10.60
CA GLN A 10 29.25 -10.23 10.89
C GLN A 10 27.94 -9.61 10.38
N ARG A 11 27.33 -8.73 11.18
CA ARG A 11 26.19 -7.89 10.76
C ARG A 11 26.65 -6.89 9.69
N PRO A 12 25.89 -6.65 8.61
CA PRO A 12 26.17 -5.55 7.71
C PRO A 12 25.89 -4.20 8.39
N GLN A 13 26.80 -3.24 8.19
CA GLN A 13 26.69 -1.85 8.65
C GLN A 13 25.56 -1.12 7.89
N PRO A 14 24.81 -0.22 8.53
CA PRO A 14 23.85 0.63 7.84
C PRO A 14 24.56 1.68 6.99
N TRP A 15 24.08 1.88 5.75
CA TRP A 15 24.65 2.83 4.79
C TRP A 15 24.24 4.27 5.15
N SER A 16 25.23 5.17 5.24
CA SER A 16 25.03 6.61 5.37
C SER A 16 24.69 7.23 4.01
N SER A 17 23.52 7.86 3.88
CA SER A 17 23.14 8.64 2.71
C SER A 17 23.85 10.00 2.70
N GLY A 18 24.81 10.19 1.79
CA GLY A 18 25.36 11.51 1.49
C GLY A 18 24.37 12.31 0.64
N SER A 19 23.89 13.44 1.15
CA SER A 19 23.04 14.37 0.43
C SER A 19 23.87 15.36 -0.39
N SER A 20 23.75 15.32 -1.72
CA SER A 20 24.19 16.40 -2.59
C SER A 20 22.97 17.07 -3.22
N ASN A 21 22.59 18.23 -2.69
CA ASN A 21 21.59 19.11 -3.28
C ASN A 21 22.20 19.85 -4.48
N THR A 22 21.74 19.53 -5.69
CA THR A 22 21.87 20.43 -6.84
C THR A 22 20.48 20.72 -7.39
N ALA A 23 20.06 21.98 -7.24
CA ALA A 23 18.83 22.51 -7.80
C ALA A 23 18.98 22.68 -9.32
N TRP A 24 18.01 22.19 -10.09
CA TRP A 24 17.90 22.44 -11.53
C TRP A 24 16.51 22.99 -11.84
N SER A 25 16.47 24.00 -12.73
CA SER A 25 15.29 24.81 -13.05
C SER A 25 14.18 24.01 -13.69
N THR A 26 12.95 24.34 -13.31
CA THR A 26 11.69 23.82 -13.87
C THR A 26 11.46 24.37 -15.27
N ASP A 27 11.45 23.50 -16.28
CA ASP A 27 11.02 23.83 -17.63
C ASP A 27 9.49 23.79 -17.69
N GLU A 28 8.86 24.96 -17.86
CA GLU A 28 7.40 25.18 -17.86
C GLU A 28 6.69 24.67 -19.14
N GLY A 29 7.42 24.03 -20.06
CA GLY A 29 6.92 23.65 -21.39
C GLY A 29 6.24 22.27 -21.49
N MET A 30 6.51 21.34 -20.57
CA MET A 30 5.91 19.98 -20.58
C MET A 30 4.59 19.87 -19.79
N THR A 31 4.20 20.92 -19.06
CA THR A 31 3.03 20.90 -18.17
C THR A 31 1.69 20.98 -18.93
N ALA A 32 1.64 21.70 -20.05
CA ALA A 32 0.38 21.98 -20.75
C ALA A 32 -0.24 20.78 -21.51
N GLU A 33 0.57 19.86 -22.04
CA GLU A 33 0.05 18.63 -22.68
C GLU A 33 -0.25 17.52 -21.66
N VAL A 34 0.48 17.51 -20.54
CA VAL A 34 0.16 16.66 -19.39
C VAL A 34 -1.15 17.11 -18.74
N ASP A 35 -1.47 18.41 -18.73
CA ASP A 35 -2.69 18.98 -18.12
C ASP A 35 -4.01 18.54 -18.76
N LYS A 36 -4.03 18.19 -20.05
CA LYS A 36 -5.23 17.58 -20.66
C LYS A 36 -5.32 16.08 -20.38
N ALA A 37 -4.18 15.43 -20.16
CA ALA A 37 -4.09 14.01 -19.83
C ALA A 37 -4.15 13.72 -18.32
N THR A 38 -4.24 14.73 -17.45
CA THR A 38 -4.30 14.58 -15.97
C THR A 38 -5.69 14.76 -15.38
N LYS A 39 -6.76 14.91 -16.18
CA LYS A 39 -8.15 14.63 -15.74
C LYS A 39 -8.41 13.13 -15.51
N VAL A 40 -7.42 12.41 -14.99
CA VAL A 40 -7.43 10.96 -14.84
C VAL A 40 -7.55 10.66 -13.36
N ASN A 41 -8.73 10.96 -12.85
CA ASN A 41 -9.27 10.21 -11.75
C ASN A 41 -9.56 8.79 -12.24
N LEU A 42 -9.81 7.84 -11.34
CA LEU A 42 -10.43 6.55 -11.69
C LEU A 42 -11.86 6.75 -12.23
N GLY A 43 -12.17 7.83 -12.96
CA GLY A 43 -13.49 8.27 -13.40
C GLY A 43 -14.49 8.59 -12.29
N ILE A 44 -14.25 8.15 -11.07
CA ILE A 44 -15.09 8.44 -9.90
C ILE A 44 -14.91 9.92 -9.58
N PRO A 45 -15.94 10.79 -9.69
CA PRO A 45 -15.84 12.16 -9.21
C PRO A 45 -15.45 12.13 -7.73
N SER A 46 -14.22 12.52 -7.44
CA SER A 46 -13.83 12.76 -6.06
C SER A 46 -14.33 14.14 -5.69
N GLU A 47 -15.58 14.24 -5.25
CA GLU A 47 -16.02 15.41 -4.49
C GLU A 47 -15.38 15.33 -3.09
N HIS A 48 -14.06 15.53 -3.05
CA HIS A 48 -13.30 15.67 -1.81
C HIS A 48 -13.38 17.11 -1.32
N GLU A 49 -14.58 17.71 -1.33
CA GLU A 49 -14.77 18.95 -0.61
C GLU A 49 -14.41 18.68 0.84
N PRO A 50 -13.38 19.34 1.37
CA PRO A 50 -12.91 19.00 2.70
C PRO A 50 -13.92 19.39 3.75
N ARG A 51 -14.29 18.43 4.61
CA ARG A 51 -15.27 18.64 5.66
C ARG A 51 -14.69 18.30 7.02
N THR A 52 -15.04 19.11 8.01
CA THR A 52 -14.71 18.85 9.42
C THR A 52 -15.62 17.82 10.07
N GLU A 53 -16.76 17.55 9.42
CA GLU A 53 -17.74 16.54 9.81
C GLU A 53 -17.93 15.54 8.68
N ALA A 54 -18.42 14.34 9.02
CA ALA A 54 -18.79 13.34 8.03
C ALA A 54 -19.89 13.86 7.11
N ASP A 55 -19.93 13.35 5.88
CA ASP A 55 -20.98 13.68 4.91
C ASP A 55 -22.38 13.27 5.45
N TYR A 56 -23.33 14.20 5.38
CA TYR A 56 -24.67 14.02 5.96
C TYR A 56 -25.41 12.83 5.33
N ASP A 57 -25.39 12.71 4.00
CA ASP A 57 -26.11 11.65 3.28
C ASP A 57 -25.47 10.28 3.53
N GLU A 58 -24.15 10.23 3.72
CA GLU A 58 -23.47 9.01 4.13
C GLU A 58 -23.85 8.57 5.54
N VAL A 59 -24.08 9.51 6.46
CA VAL A 59 -24.49 9.21 7.85
C VAL A 59 -25.97 8.80 7.91
N HIS A 60 -26.84 9.49 7.17
CA HIS A 60 -28.29 9.34 7.30
C HIS A 60 -28.94 8.50 6.19
N GLY A 61 -28.22 8.21 5.11
CA GLY A 61 -28.76 7.59 3.92
C GLY A 61 -29.50 8.58 3.03
N THR A 62 -29.83 8.12 1.82
CA THR A 62 -30.70 8.80 0.86
C THR A 62 -31.88 7.89 0.50
N GLU A 63 -32.72 8.32 -0.44
CA GLU A 63 -33.76 7.47 -1.03
C GLU A 63 -33.18 6.22 -1.70
N ASP A 64 -32.04 6.37 -2.38
CA ASP A 64 -31.42 5.31 -3.19
C ASP A 64 -30.41 4.45 -2.42
N TYR A 65 -29.77 5.00 -1.38
CA TYR A 65 -28.66 4.35 -0.69
C TYR A 65 -28.85 4.37 0.84
N PRO A 66 -28.63 3.23 1.52
CA PRO A 66 -28.76 3.17 2.97
C PRO A 66 -27.64 3.98 3.68
N PRO A 67 -27.88 4.37 4.94
CA PRO A 67 -26.83 4.95 5.78
C PRO A 67 -25.63 4.01 5.89
N CYS A 68 -24.45 4.58 6.07
CA CYS A 68 -23.21 3.84 6.31
C CYS A 68 -23.34 2.92 7.52
N LEU A 69 -22.86 1.68 7.38
CA LEU A 69 -22.89 0.71 8.47
C LEU A 69 -22.01 1.12 9.65
N TYR A 70 -20.95 1.91 9.37
CA TYR A 70 -19.96 2.33 10.34
C TYR A 70 -19.66 3.84 10.21
N PRO A 71 -20.63 4.73 10.53
CA PRO A 71 -20.52 6.17 10.30
C PRO A 71 -19.34 6.82 11.06
N GLN A 72 -18.90 6.23 12.17
CA GLN A 72 -17.72 6.68 12.93
C GLN A 72 -16.41 6.61 12.14
N TYR A 73 -16.35 5.81 11.06
CA TYR A 73 -15.20 5.71 10.18
C TYR A 73 -15.31 6.57 8.91
N LEU A 74 -16.42 7.30 8.74
CA LEU A 74 -16.56 8.20 7.60
C LEU A 74 -15.47 9.28 7.65
N PRO A 75 -14.82 9.56 6.51
CA PRO A 75 -13.65 10.41 6.50
C PRO A 75 -14.01 11.87 6.76
N VAL A 76 -13.20 12.50 7.60
CA VAL A 76 -13.11 13.96 7.73
C VAL A 76 -11.73 14.44 7.27
N TRP A 77 -11.63 15.72 6.96
CA TRP A 77 -10.39 16.39 6.57
C TRP A 77 -10.17 17.61 7.48
N GLU A 78 -9.84 17.35 8.75
CA GLU A 78 -9.55 18.41 9.73
C GLU A 78 -8.59 19.48 9.17
N SER A 79 -8.88 20.74 9.53
CA SER A 79 -8.32 22.03 9.08
C SER A 79 -7.35 22.06 7.87
N PRO A 80 -7.62 22.90 6.85
CA PRO A 80 -6.74 23.12 5.68
C PRO A 80 -5.29 23.51 6.00
N GLN A 81 -5.00 23.89 7.25
CA GLN A 81 -3.68 24.34 7.71
C GLN A 81 -2.84 23.22 8.34
N ALA A 82 -3.38 22.00 8.52
CA ALA A 82 -2.65 20.88 9.10
C ALA A 82 -1.50 20.46 8.17
N LYS A 83 -0.31 21.02 8.42
CA LYS A 83 0.93 20.69 7.73
C LYS A 83 1.71 19.68 8.55
N TYR A 84 1.88 18.49 8.00
CA TYR A 84 2.85 17.54 8.50
C TYR A 84 4.25 17.97 8.10
N GLY A 85 5.19 17.86 9.05
CA GLY A 85 6.61 17.98 8.74
C GLY A 85 7.09 16.91 7.75
N PRO A 86 8.33 17.06 7.24
CA PRO A 86 8.99 16.00 6.50
C PRO A 86 9.05 14.71 7.33
N LEU A 87 9.05 13.57 6.65
CA LEU A 87 9.26 12.29 7.31
C LEU A 87 10.74 12.14 7.60
N GLU A 88 11.07 12.15 8.89
CA GLU A 88 12.43 11.86 9.35
C GLU A 88 12.65 10.35 9.50
N PRO A 89 13.87 9.87 9.18
CA PRO A 89 14.26 8.50 9.47
C PRO A 89 14.05 8.15 10.95
N PHE A 90 13.66 6.91 11.21
CA PHE A 90 13.49 6.38 12.56
C PHE A 90 14.00 4.94 12.65
N ASP A 91 14.34 4.54 13.88
CA ASP A 91 14.74 3.17 14.18
C ASP A 91 13.50 2.27 14.19
N TYR A 92 13.56 1.21 13.37
CA TYR A 92 12.51 0.22 13.28
C TYR A 92 12.99 -1.14 13.79
N ALA A 93 12.23 -1.72 14.73
CA ALA A 93 12.43 -3.08 15.20
C ALA A 93 11.53 -4.04 14.40
N GLU A 94 12.14 -4.95 13.64
CA GLU A 94 11.43 -5.98 12.87
C GLU A 94 10.76 -6.99 13.81
N ARG A 95 9.42 -6.93 13.92
CA ARG A 95 8.63 -7.82 14.78
C ARG A 95 8.77 -9.29 14.40
N ALA A 96 8.94 -9.60 13.11
CA ALA A 96 9.14 -10.96 12.65
C ALA A 96 10.46 -11.61 13.14
N LEU A 97 11.40 -10.84 13.74
CA LEU A 97 12.60 -11.40 14.36
C LEU A 97 12.35 -11.93 15.78
N ALA A 98 11.31 -11.45 16.46
CA ALA A 98 10.95 -11.90 17.80
C ALA A 98 10.03 -13.14 17.81
N ALA A 99 9.45 -13.47 16.65
CA ALA A 99 8.51 -14.56 16.49
C ALA A 99 9.17 -15.94 16.57
N ASP A 100 8.50 -16.90 17.22
CA ASP A 100 8.78 -18.31 17.00
C ASP A 100 8.07 -18.81 15.73
N SER A 101 8.66 -19.80 15.06
CA SER A 101 8.14 -20.35 13.80
C SER A 101 7.11 -21.47 13.98
N THR A 102 6.62 -21.71 15.20
CA THR A 102 5.59 -22.73 15.45
C THR A 102 4.19 -22.22 15.13
N PHE A 103 4.02 -20.89 15.12
CA PHE A 103 2.75 -20.21 14.90
C PHE A 103 1.65 -20.63 15.88
N SER A 104 1.96 -21.14 17.07
CA SER A 104 0.97 -21.73 17.98
C SER A 104 -0.10 -20.76 18.52
N GLU A 105 0.22 -19.47 18.60
CA GLU A 105 -0.69 -18.41 19.09
C GLU A 105 -1.53 -17.84 17.93
N LEU A 106 -0.94 -17.76 16.73
CA LEU A 106 -1.63 -17.30 15.52
C LEU A 106 -2.51 -18.39 14.88
N LEU A 107 -2.04 -19.63 14.92
CA LEU A 107 -2.66 -20.82 14.34
C LEU A 107 -2.95 -21.86 15.44
N PRO A 108 -3.82 -21.53 16.42
CA PRO A 108 -4.20 -22.46 17.46
C PRO A 108 -4.97 -23.67 16.89
N SER A 109 -5.19 -24.68 17.72
CA SER A 109 -5.98 -25.86 17.34
C SER A 109 -7.37 -25.46 16.81
N GLY A 110 -7.75 -25.98 15.64
CA GLY A 110 -9.01 -25.64 14.96
C GLY A 110 -8.92 -24.48 13.97
N SER A 111 -7.84 -23.70 13.98
CA SER A 111 -7.55 -22.74 12.91
C SER A 111 -7.23 -23.44 11.60
N LYS A 112 -7.39 -22.74 10.47
CA LYS A 112 -7.02 -23.23 9.15
C LYS A 112 -6.23 -22.16 8.40
N LEU A 113 -5.17 -22.59 7.74
CA LEU A 113 -4.41 -21.80 6.80
C LEU A 113 -4.57 -22.42 5.40
N ARG A 114 -5.02 -21.62 4.44
CA ARG A 114 -5.16 -22.01 3.03
C ARG A 114 -4.36 -21.05 2.17
N ASN A 115 -3.34 -21.54 1.46
CA ASN A 115 -2.62 -20.68 0.52
C ASN A 115 -3.56 -20.22 -0.61
N LEU A 116 -3.48 -18.94 -0.98
CA LEU A 116 -4.24 -18.39 -2.12
C LEU A 116 -3.60 -18.82 -3.45
N THR A 117 -2.27 -18.81 -3.49
CA THR A 117 -1.47 -19.31 -4.61
C THR A 117 -0.24 -20.06 -4.09
N ALA A 118 0.61 -20.57 -4.98
CA ALA A 118 1.82 -21.29 -4.58
C ALA A 118 2.86 -20.40 -3.88
N THR A 119 2.97 -19.13 -4.27
CA THR A 119 4.06 -18.24 -3.81
C THR A 119 3.57 -16.99 -3.07
N LEU A 120 2.28 -16.67 -3.20
CA LEU A 120 1.68 -15.44 -2.71
C LEU A 120 0.33 -15.69 -2.04
N GLY A 121 0.16 -15.15 -0.84
CA GLY A 121 -1.13 -15.08 -0.19
C GLY A 121 -1.49 -16.31 0.64
N ALA A 122 -2.07 -16.09 1.80
CA ALA A 122 -2.78 -17.13 2.54
C ALA A 122 -4.05 -16.55 3.20
N GLU A 123 -5.10 -17.35 3.22
CA GLU A 123 -6.30 -17.11 4.01
C GLU A 123 -6.18 -17.87 5.34
N VAL A 124 -6.45 -17.19 6.44
CA VAL A 124 -6.41 -17.74 7.78
C VAL A 124 -7.78 -17.60 8.44
N SER A 125 -8.26 -18.68 9.04
CA SER A 125 -9.57 -18.75 9.70
C SER A 125 -9.48 -19.44 11.06
N GLY A 126 -10.49 -19.23 11.91
CA GLY A 126 -10.52 -19.76 13.27
C GLY A 126 -9.73 -18.93 14.30
N VAL A 127 -9.35 -17.70 13.94
CA VAL A 127 -8.66 -16.74 14.82
C VAL A 127 -9.26 -15.34 14.69
N GLN A 128 -9.37 -14.63 15.81
CA GLN A 128 -9.67 -13.19 15.84
C GLN A 128 -8.38 -12.44 16.08
N LEU A 129 -8.02 -11.54 15.16
CA LEU A 129 -6.80 -10.76 15.24
C LEU A 129 -6.74 -9.92 16.52
N SER A 130 -7.88 -9.40 16.96
CA SER A 130 -8.04 -8.59 18.18
C SER A 130 -7.68 -9.35 19.46
N ALA A 131 -7.78 -10.68 19.45
CA ALA A 131 -7.50 -11.55 20.59
C ALA A 131 -6.05 -12.02 20.64
N LEU A 132 -5.21 -11.68 19.65
CA LEU A 132 -3.81 -12.10 19.64
C LEU A 132 -3.03 -11.46 20.78
N SER A 133 -2.31 -12.29 21.52
CA SER A 133 -1.23 -11.87 22.42
C SER A 133 -0.11 -11.20 21.62
N ASP A 134 0.80 -10.49 22.30
CA ASP A 134 1.97 -9.89 21.64
C ASP A 134 2.84 -10.94 20.92
N ARG A 135 2.95 -12.14 21.49
CA ARG A 135 3.59 -13.29 20.82
C ARG A 135 2.84 -13.70 19.54
N GLY A 136 1.51 -13.74 19.58
CA GLY A 136 0.67 -13.97 18.40
C GLY A 136 0.83 -12.89 17.33
N LYS A 137 0.99 -11.63 17.72
CA LYS A 137 1.27 -10.51 16.79
C LYS A 137 2.66 -10.62 16.16
N ASP A 138 3.68 -11.05 16.91
CA ASP A 138 5.00 -11.34 16.33
C ASP A 138 4.91 -12.48 15.30
N GLN A 139 4.21 -13.57 15.64
CA GLN A 139 3.92 -14.67 14.70
C GLN A 139 3.15 -14.20 13.46
N LEU A 140 2.22 -13.25 13.61
CA LEU A 140 1.50 -12.62 12.49
C LEU A 140 2.46 -11.84 11.58
N ALA A 141 3.37 -11.06 12.15
CA ALA A 141 4.40 -10.36 11.39
C ALA A 141 5.29 -11.34 10.62
N LEU A 142 5.68 -12.47 11.25
CA LEU A 142 6.47 -13.50 10.58
C LEU A 142 5.69 -14.15 9.43
N LEU A 143 4.44 -14.54 9.65
CA LEU A 143 3.62 -15.15 8.61
C LEU A 143 3.37 -14.17 7.45
N ALA A 144 3.21 -12.87 7.73
CA ALA A 144 3.10 -11.84 6.70
C ALA A 144 4.40 -11.70 5.88
N ASN A 145 5.58 -11.82 6.49
CA ASN A 145 6.85 -11.85 5.76
C ASN A 145 6.99 -13.10 4.85
N GLU A 146 6.42 -14.24 5.26
CA GLU A 146 6.51 -15.50 4.52
C GLU A 146 5.49 -15.57 3.38
N LYS A 147 4.23 -15.20 3.65
CA LYS A 147 3.10 -15.30 2.71
C LYS A 147 2.84 -14.01 1.94
N LYS A 148 3.45 -12.90 2.36
CA LYS A 148 3.40 -11.55 1.79
C LYS A 148 2.02 -10.88 1.83
N VAL A 149 0.94 -11.65 1.70
CA VAL A 149 -0.46 -11.22 1.85
C VAL A 149 -1.17 -12.23 2.73
N LEU A 150 -1.91 -11.75 3.72
CA LEU A 150 -2.75 -12.56 4.60
C LEU A 150 -4.17 -12.02 4.56
N VAL A 151 -5.15 -12.92 4.52
CA VAL A 151 -6.57 -12.60 4.50
C VAL A 151 -7.26 -13.26 5.68
N PHE A 152 -7.97 -12.46 6.47
CA PHE A 152 -8.76 -12.91 7.61
C PHE A 152 -10.19 -12.43 7.40
N HIS A 153 -11.12 -13.37 7.24
CA HIS A 153 -12.54 -13.02 7.13
C HIS A 153 -13.19 -12.95 8.51
N ASN A 154 -14.36 -12.30 8.59
CA ASN A 154 -15.22 -12.25 9.78
C ASN A 154 -14.49 -11.75 11.05
N GLN A 155 -13.66 -10.71 10.90
CA GLN A 155 -12.97 -10.08 12.02
C GLN A 155 -13.86 -9.02 12.69
N ASP A 156 -13.63 -8.81 13.98
CA ASP A 156 -14.40 -7.89 14.82
C ASP A 156 -13.90 -6.43 14.77
N PHE A 157 -12.81 -6.13 14.05
CA PHE A 157 -12.21 -4.80 13.95
C PHE A 157 -13.22 -3.66 13.74
N PRO A 158 -14.20 -3.76 12.80
CA PRO A 158 -15.20 -2.71 12.60
C PRO A 158 -16.04 -2.36 13.84
N LYS A 159 -16.16 -3.29 14.80
CA LYS A 159 -17.00 -3.19 16.00
C LYS A 159 -16.23 -2.68 17.22
N LEU A 160 -14.90 -2.69 17.17
CA LEU A 160 -14.05 -2.23 18.27
C LEU A 160 -13.91 -0.70 18.24
N PRO A 161 -13.64 -0.06 19.40
CA PRO A 161 -13.28 1.34 19.44
C PRO A 161 -12.06 1.62 18.55
N ILE A 162 -12.11 2.68 17.75
CA ILE A 162 -11.07 3.03 16.77
C ILE A 162 -9.68 3.10 17.42
N GLY A 163 -9.58 3.70 18.61
CA GLY A 163 -8.33 3.78 19.37
C GLY A 163 -7.69 2.43 19.69
N GLN A 164 -8.49 1.37 19.91
CA GLN A 164 -7.94 0.02 20.13
C GLN A 164 -7.32 -0.56 18.86
N ILE A 165 -7.89 -0.26 17.69
CA ILE A 165 -7.31 -0.66 16.39
C ILE A 165 -6.01 0.10 16.12
N VAL A 166 -5.99 1.41 16.42
CA VAL A 166 -4.78 2.23 16.35
C VAL A 166 -3.69 1.64 17.24
N ASP A 167 -4.00 1.32 18.50
CA ASP A 167 -3.04 0.72 19.44
C ASP A 167 -2.56 -0.67 18.98
N TYR A 168 -3.47 -1.48 18.42
CA TYR A 168 -3.15 -2.78 17.83
C TYR A 168 -2.14 -2.65 16.69
N CYS A 169 -2.40 -1.75 15.73
CA CYS A 169 -1.51 -1.54 14.59
C CYS A 169 -0.18 -0.91 15.01
N ARG A 170 -0.16 -0.06 16.05
CA ARG A 170 1.06 0.56 16.59
C ARG A 170 2.05 -0.47 17.12
N TYR A 171 1.59 -1.66 17.49
CA TYR A 171 2.47 -2.78 17.85
C TYR A 171 3.47 -3.10 16.72
N PHE A 172 3.02 -3.05 15.46
CA PHE A 172 3.82 -3.45 14.29
C PHE A 172 4.81 -2.38 13.82
N GLY A 173 4.72 -1.16 14.34
CA GLY A 173 5.62 -0.06 14.02
C GLY A 173 4.97 1.31 14.18
N ARG A 174 5.73 2.35 13.82
CA ARG A 174 5.21 3.72 13.74
C ARG A 174 4.07 3.77 12.71
N LEU A 175 2.94 4.35 13.11
CA LEU A 175 1.79 4.55 12.22
C LEU A 175 2.04 5.69 11.23
N PHE A 176 1.58 5.50 10.00
CA PHE A 176 1.81 6.42 8.90
C PHE A 176 0.68 7.44 8.77
N LEU A 177 1.00 8.73 8.79
CA LEU A 177 0.03 9.79 8.53
C LEU A 177 -0.03 10.11 7.03
N HIS A 178 -1.14 9.71 6.39
CA HIS A 178 -1.32 9.89 4.95
C HIS A 178 -1.55 11.35 4.57
N SER A 179 -0.88 11.80 3.51
CA SER A 179 -0.84 13.24 3.17
C SER A 179 -2.08 13.76 2.46
N HIS A 180 -2.88 12.87 1.87
CA HIS A 180 -3.93 13.26 0.92
C HIS A 180 -5.34 12.79 1.31
N SER A 181 -5.45 11.80 2.19
CA SER A 181 -6.74 11.12 2.45
C SER A 181 -7.44 11.68 3.68
N GLY A 182 -8.75 11.45 3.75
CA GLY A 182 -9.51 11.67 4.96
C GLY A 182 -9.30 10.53 5.95
N PHE A 183 -9.67 10.80 7.20
CA PHE A 183 -9.49 9.91 8.33
C PHE A 183 -10.71 9.98 9.27
N PRO A 184 -10.98 8.96 10.10
CA PRO A 184 -12.01 9.06 11.13
C PRO A 184 -11.69 10.21 12.08
N LYS A 185 -12.69 11.00 12.46
CA LYS A 185 -12.50 12.20 13.30
C LYS A 185 -11.70 11.88 14.57
N GLY A 186 -10.61 12.61 14.80
CA GLY A 186 -9.69 12.38 15.93
C GLY A 186 -8.69 11.22 15.78
N TYR A 187 -8.67 10.50 14.65
CA TYR A 187 -7.76 9.36 14.41
C TYR A 187 -7.01 9.48 13.06
N PRO A 188 -6.12 10.48 12.91
CA PRO A 188 -5.38 10.74 11.66
C PRO A 188 -4.43 9.60 11.25
N GLU A 189 -4.15 8.64 12.13
CA GLU A 189 -3.36 7.44 11.84
C GLU A 189 -4.08 6.44 10.93
N ILE A 190 -5.40 6.57 10.76
CA ILE A 190 -6.19 5.71 9.88
C ILE A 190 -6.52 6.46 8.61
N HIS A 191 -6.06 5.93 7.49
CA HIS A 191 -6.44 6.41 6.17
C HIS A 191 -7.72 5.71 5.73
N ILE A 192 -8.69 6.44 5.18
CA ILE A 192 -9.88 5.83 4.57
C ILE A 192 -9.79 5.75 3.04
N VAL A 193 -9.83 4.52 2.51
CA VAL A 193 -10.00 4.24 1.09
C VAL A 193 -11.50 4.17 0.82
N HIS A 194 -12.05 5.28 0.30
CA HIS A 194 -13.48 5.51 0.24
C HIS A 194 -13.99 5.73 -1.19
N SER A 195 -15.01 4.97 -1.58
CA SER A 195 -15.97 5.35 -2.64
C SER A 195 -17.32 5.55 -1.98
N ARG A 196 -17.80 6.79 -1.97
CA ARG A 196 -19.10 7.21 -1.41
C ARG A 196 -20.25 6.45 -2.10
N ALA A 197 -21.36 6.23 -1.39
CA ALA A 197 -22.59 5.78 -2.03
C ALA A 197 -23.06 6.77 -3.12
N GLY A 198 -23.59 6.23 -4.22
CA GLY A 198 -23.95 7.01 -5.40
C GLY A 198 -22.77 7.41 -6.28
N ASN A 199 -21.53 7.27 -5.80
CA ASN A 199 -20.36 7.62 -6.58
C ASN A 199 -20.07 6.52 -7.60
N LYS A 200 -20.31 6.83 -8.87
CA LYS A 200 -20.17 5.90 -9.99
C LYS A 200 -18.95 6.27 -10.82
N LEU A 201 -18.35 5.24 -11.40
CA LEU A 201 -17.32 5.43 -12.42
C LEU A 201 -17.90 6.28 -13.56
N SER A 202 -17.27 7.41 -13.85
CA SER A 202 -17.59 8.24 -15.03
C SER A 202 -17.55 7.37 -16.30
N PRO A 203 -18.61 7.42 -17.13
CA PRO A 203 -18.62 6.75 -18.44
C PRO A 203 -17.41 7.13 -19.32
N GLU A 204 -16.88 8.35 -19.15
CA GLU A 204 -15.73 8.86 -19.89
C GLU A 204 -14.41 8.15 -19.53
N PHE A 205 -14.32 7.49 -18.37
CA PHE A 205 -13.08 6.79 -17.97
C PHE A 205 -12.71 5.70 -18.97
N PHE A 206 -13.64 4.78 -19.26
CA PHE A 206 -13.41 3.72 -20.23
C PHE A 206 -13.57 4.17 -21.69
N ALA A 207 -14.02 5.40 -21.94
CA ALA A 207 -13.88 6.01 -23.26
C ALA A 207 -12.41 6.35 -23.58
N MET A 208 -11.58 6.60 -22.56
CA MET A 208 -10.17 7.02 -22.70
C MET A 208 -9.16 6.00 -22.17
N ARG A 209 -9.61 4.91 -21.56
CA ARG A 209 -8.78 3.89 -20.91
C ARG A 209 -9.32 2.50 -21.20
N THR A 210 -8.42 1.53 -21.28
CA THR A 210 -8.78 0.11 -21.46
C THR A 210 -8.87 -0.65 -20.15
N HIS A 211 -8.35 -0.10 -19.04
CA HIS A 211 -8.35 -0.71 -17.72
C HIS A 211 -8.24 0.35 -16.60
N SER A 212 -8.58 -0.04 -15.37
CA SER A 212 -8.46 0.78 -14.15
C SER A 212 -7.21 0.47 -13.31
N MET A 213 -6.34 -0.42 -13.79
CA MET A 213 -5.14 -0.87 -13.06
C MET A 213 -4.22 0.29 -12.64
N ALA A 214 -3.89 0.34 -11.35
CA ALA A 214 -2.98 1.28 -10.73
C ALA A 214 -1.98 0.51 -9.86
N TRP A 215 -1.09 -0.26 -10.49
CA TRP A 215 -0.08 -1.04 -9.77
C TRP A 215 0.87 -0.16 -8.98
N HIS A 216 0.97 -0.39 -7.66
CA HIS A 216 1.88 0.34 -6.80
C HIS A 216 2.31 -0.43 -5.55
N SER A 217 3.47 -0.02 -5.03
CA SER A 217 3.84 -0.18 -3.63
C SER A 217 3.61 1.15 -2.93
N ASP A 218 2.97 1.11 -1.77
CA ASP A 218 2.47 2.31 -1.10
C ASP A 218 3.57 3.24 -0.69
N ASN A 219 3.35 4.54 -0.98
CA ASN A 219 4.25 5.63 -0.62
C ASN A 219 5.72 5.29 -0.88
N SER A 220 6.00 4.61 -2.01
CA SER A 220 7.36 4.21 -2.38
C SER A 220 8.32 5.38 -2.63
N PHE A 221 7.81 6.61 -2.57
CA PHE A 221 8.56 7.87 -2.61
C PHE A 221 9.03 8.35 -1.23
N ASP A 222 8.65 7.71 -0.13
CA ASP A 222 9.13 8.08 1.20
C ASP A 222 10.55 7.54 1.45
N VAL A 223 11.36 8.27 2.23
CA VAL A 223 12.73 7.83 2.57
C VAL A 223 12.73 6.45 3.26
N GLN A 224 11.74 6.21 4.11
CA GLN A 224 11.43 4.90 4.68
C GLN A 224 9.96 4.55 4.34
N PRO A 225 9.71 3.86 3.20
CA PRO A 225 8.37 3.47 2.80
C PRO A 225 7.68 2.56 3.83
N PRO A 226 6.34 2.54 3.90
CA PRO A 226 5.58 1.64 4.77
C PRO A 226 6.03 0.18 4.63
N GLY A 227 6.23 -0.49 5.77
CA GLY A 227 6.66 -1.89 5.83
C GLY A 227 5.49 -2.88 5.69
N VAL A 228 4.55 -2.81 6.63
CA VAL A 228 3.32 -3.61 6.65
C VAL A 228 2.11 -2.69 6.53
N THR A 229 1.08 -3.14 5.80
CA THR A 229 -0.21 -2.44 5.71
C THR A 229 -1.32 -3.37 6.18
N PHE A 230 -2.23 -2.80 6.96
CA PHE A 230 -3.50 -3.41 7.31
C PHE A 230 -4.58 -2.73 6.47
N LEU A 231 -5.51 -3.51 5.93
CA LEU A 231 -6.71 -3.02 5.26
C LEU A 231 -7.88 -3.77 5.85
N TYR A 232 -8.83 -3.08 6.46
CA TYR A 232 -10.03 -3.72 7.02
C TYR A 232 -11.30 -3.14 6.40
N ALA A 233 -12.06 -4.04 5.78
CA ALA A 233 -13.30 -3.73 5.10
C ALA A 233 -14.41 -3.48 6.13
N LEU A 234 -14.92 -2.25 6.11
CA LEU A 234 -16.06 -1.85 6.93
C LEU A 234 -17.35 -2.16 6.16
N GLU A 235 -17.45 -1.62 4.96
CA GLU A 235 -18.59 -1.80 4.07
C GLU A 235 -18.07 -1.90 2.63
N VAL A 236 -18.40 -2.98 1.93
CA VAL A 236 -17.98 -3.18 0.54
C VAL A 236 -19.16 -3.60 -0.32
N PRO A 237 -19.12 -3.34 -1.64
CA PRO A 237 -20.09 -3.89 -2.57
C PRO A 237 -20.14 -5.42 -2.47
N PRO A 238 -21.31 -6.06 -2.68
CA PRO A 238 -21.41 -7.53 -2.64
C PRO A 238 -20.64 -8.18 -3.80
N GLU A 239 -20.41 -7.44 -4.88
CA GLU A 239 -19.69 -7.86 -6.08
C GLU A 239 -18.78 -6.72 -6.56
N GLY A 240 -17.57 -7.07 -7.00
CA GLY A 240 -16.55 -6.11 -7.42
C GLY A 240 -15.84 -5.39 -6.26
N GLY A 241 -14.85 -4.57 -6.61
CA GLY A 241 -14.05 -3.80 -5.65
C GLY A 241 -12.86 -4.54 -5.05
N ASP A 242 -12.51 -5.67 -5.65
CA ASP A 242 -11.42 -6.54 -5.24
C ASP A 242 -10.06 -5.83 -5.25
N THR A 243 -9.06 -6.47 -4.64
CA THR A 243 -7.68 -6.01 -4.71
C THR A 243 -6.79 -7.13 -5.19
N ILE A 244 -5.99 -6.84 -6.22
CA ILE A 244 -4.99 -7.78 -6.71
C ILE A 244 -3.61 -7.39 -6.21
N PHE A 245 -2.80 -8.40 -5.92
CA PHE A 245 -1.44 -8.27 -5.42
C PHE A 245 -0.50 -9.04 -6.33
N ALA A 246 0.75 -8.59 -6.44
CA ALA A 246 1.82 -9.19 -7.21
C ALA A 246 3.02 -9.49 -6.31
N ASP A 247 3.62 -10.68 -6.46
CA ASP A 247 4.82 -11.11 -5.75
C ASP A 247 6.07 -10.53 -6.43
N MET A 248 6.66 -9.51 -5.81
CA MET A 248 7.80 -8.80 -6.38
C MET A 248 9.13 -9.54 -6.19
N GLU A 249 9.19 -10.51 -5.27
CA GLU A 249 10.33 -11.43 -5.15
C GLU A 249 10.29 -12.43 -6.30
N CYS A 250 9.14 -13.05 -6.56
CA CYS A 250 8.96 -13.95 -7.70
C CYS A 250 9.17 -13.23 -9.03
N ALA A 251 8.68 -11.98 -9.16
CA ALA A 251 8.92 -11.16 -10.36
C ALA A 251 10.41 -10.95 -10.64
N TYR A 252 11.23 -10.74 -9.60
CA TYR A 252 12.69 -10.64 -9.74
C TYR A 252 13.33 -11.98 -10.11
N GLU A 253 12.94 -13.07 -9.44
CA GLU A 253 13.53 -14.41 -9.64
C GLU A 253 13.33 -14.95 -11.07
N ARG A 254 12.24 -14.57 -11.73
CA ARG A 254 11.91 -14.98 -13.10
C ARG A 254 12.72 -14.26 -14.17
N LEU A 255 13.39 -13.15 -13.83
CA LEU A 255 14.28 -12.47 -14.76
C LEU A 255 15.53 -13.33 -15.04
N SER A 256 16.01 -13.28 -16.28
CA SER A 256 17.24 -13.99 -16.65
C SER A 256 18.42 -13.54 -15.77
N PRO A 257 19.43 -14.39 -15.50
CA PRO A 257 20.60 -13.97 -14.75
C PRO A 257 21.27 -12.70 -15.31
N ALA A 258 21.30 -12.55 -16.63
CA ALA A 258 21.82 -11.35 -17.28
C ALA A 258 21.01 -10.09 -16.93
N PHE A 259 19.68 -10.18 -16.93
CA PHE A 259 18.82 -9.06 -16.56
C PHE A 259 18.92 -8.75 -15.06
N ARG A 260 18.99 -9.76 -14.20
CA ARG A 260 19.22 -9.56 -12.76
C ARG A 260 20.53 -8.84 -12.49
N ASN A 261 21.61 -9.21 -13.20
CA ASN A 261 22.91 -8.52 -13.10
C ASN A 261 22.84 -7.09 -13.63
N LEU A 262 22.10 -6.83 -14.72
CA LEU A 262 21.88 -5.49 -15.25
C LEU A 262 21.17 -4.59 -14.23
N LEU A 263 20.18 -5.11 -13.52
CA LEU A 263 19.40 -4.35 -12.55
C LEU A 263 20.10 -4.17 -11.20
N ASP A 264 21.09 -5.01 -10.87
CA ASP A 264 21.78 -4.94 -9.59
C ASP A 264 22.56 -3.63 -9.47
N GLY A 265 22.32 -2.88 -8.39
CA GLY A 265 22.93 -1.56 -8.16
C GLY A 265 22.26 -0.39 -8.89
N LEU A 266 21.31 -0.62 -9.81
CA LEU A 266 20.52 0.47 -10.39
C LEU A 266 19.61 1.08 -9.33
N GLN A 267 19.43 2.39 -9.42
CA GLN A 267 18.53 3.15 -8.57
C GLN A 267 17.50 3.89 -9.42
N ALA A 268 16.30 4.07 -8.91
CA ALA A 268 15.22 4.79 -9.57
C ALA A 268 14.67 5.91 -8.66
N VAL A 269 14.19 6.98 -9.30
CA VAL A 269 13.52 8.08 -8.63
C VAL A 269 12.04 7.78 -8.49
N HIS A 270 11.53 7.89 -7.27
CA HIS A 270 10.13 7.79 -6.91
C HIS A 270 9.62 9.17 -6.48
N THR A 271 8.43 9.56 -6.95
CA THR A 271 7.87 10.90 -6.68
C THR A 271 6.46 10.85 -6.10
N SER A 272 6.15 11.76 -5.17
CA SER A 272 4.76 12.05 -4.75
C SER A 272 4.11 13.21 -5.48
N ARG A 273 4.83 13.90 -6.37
CA ARG A 273 4.34 15.11 -7.05
C ARG A 273 3.07 14.84 -7.85
N ASP A 274 3.02 13.73 -8.59
CA ASP A 274 1.86 13.39 -9.41
C ASP A 274 0.64 13.06 -8.55
N GLN A 275 0.84 12.39 -7.42
CA GLN A 275 -0.25 12.13 -6.47
C GLN A 275 -0.75 13.44 -5.85
N ALA A 276 0.16 14.34 -5.47
CA ALA A 276 -0.20 15.65 -4.93
C ALA A 276 -0.94 16.52 -5.95
N ALA A 277 -0.47 16.55 -7.20
CA ALA A 277 -1.12 17.26 -8.30
C ALA A 277 -2.54 16.73 -8.54
N ARG A 278 -2.72 15.39 -8.56
CA ARG A 278 -4.04 14.76 -8.67
C ARG A 278 -4.94 15.11 -7.48
N ALA A 279 -4.40 15.10 -6.26
CA ALA A 279 -5.16 15.45 -5.06
C ALA A 279 -5.66 16.90 -5.12
N VAL A 280 -4.78 17.85 -5.49
CA VAL A 280 -5.15 19.27 -5.66
C VAL A 280 -6.18 19.45 -6.77
N ALA A 281 -5.98 18.81 -7.93
CA ALA A 281 -6.92 18.87 -9.04
C ALA A 281 -8.31 18.30 -8.70
N GLY A 282 -8.37 17.33 -7.78
CA GLY A 282 -9.60 16.77 -7.23
C GLY A 282 -10.19 17.52 -6.03
N GLY A 283 -9.69 18.72 -5.72
CA GLY A 283 -10.17 19.53 -4.58
C GLY A 283 -9.69 19.07 -3.20
N GLY A 284 -8.82 18.06 -3.15
CA GLY A 284 -8.26 17.51 -1.91
C GLY A 284 -7.06 18.29 -1.36
N TYR A 285 -6.53 17.81 -0.23
CA TYR A 285 -5.41 18.43 0.46
C TYR A 285 -4.07 17.74 0.24
N VAL A 286 -3.01 18.51 0.43
CA VAL A 286 -1.63 18.03 0.48
C VAL A 286 -1.05 18.45 1.83
N ARG A 287 -1.11 17.55 2.82
CA ARG A 287 -0.64 17.83 4.20
C ARG A 287 0.88 17.79 4.34
N ARG A 288 1.59 17.14 3.42
CA ARG A 288 3.06 17.08 3.40
C ARG A 288 3.57 17.57 2.05
N LYS A 289 4.66 18.35 2.05
CA LYS A 289 5.28 18.82 0.82
C LYS A 289 5.67 17.62 -0.07
N PRO A 290 5.36 17.65 -1.38
CA PRO A 290 5.79 16.59 -2.29
C PRO A 290 7.31 16.41 -2.32
N VAL A 291 7.75 15.18 -2.47
CA VAL A 291 9.15 14.76 -2.43
C VAL A 291 9.49 13.85 -3.60
N ASP A 292 10.78 13.85 -3.94
CA ASP A 292 11.40 12.89 -4.84
C ASP A 292 12.50 12.18 -4.05
N THR A 293 12.50 10.86 -4.06
CA THR A 293 13.50 10.03 -3.38
C THR A 293 14.06 9.02 -4.35
N THR A 294 15.26 8.52 -4.03
CA THR A 294 15.96 7.55 -4.85
C THR A 294 16.04 6.23 -4.10
N HIS A 295 15.61 5.16 -4.74
CA HIS A 295 15.58 3.82 -4.17
C HIS A 295 16.19 2.80 -5.14
N PRO A 296 16.74 1.68 -4.65
CA PRO A 296 17.25 0.65 -5.54
C PRO A 296 16.12 0.02 -6.36
N VAL A 297 16.36 -0.22 -7.65
CA VAL A 297 15.42 -0.95 -8.54
C VAL A 297 15.19 -2.38 -8.03
N VAL A 298 16.21 -2.95 -7.38
CA VAL A 298 16.15 -4.25 -6.70
C VAL A 298 16.47 -4.03 -5.23
N ARG A 299 15.49 -4.20 -4.36
CA ARG A 299 15.70 -4.12 -2.90
C ARG A 299 15.83 -5.51 -2.29
N THR A 300 16.43 -5.58 -1.11
CA THR A 300 16.56 -6.81 -0.33
C THR A 300 15.67 -6.71 0.89
N ASN A 301 14.82 -7.72 1.12
CA ASN A 301 14.03 -7.80 2.33
C ASN A 301 14.99 -8.03 3.53
N PRO A 302 15.00 -7.14 4.54
CA PRO A 302 15.99 -7.19 5.62
C PRO A 302 15.84 -8.42 6.53
N ARG A 303 14.66 -9.05 6.55
CA ARG A 303 14.38 -10.24 7.36
C ARG A 303 14.72 -11.53 6.63
N THR A 304 14.39 -11.62 5.35
CA THR A 304 14.49 -12.87 4.56
C THR A 304 15.72 -12.94 3.68
N GLY A 305 16.37 -11.80 3.41
CA GLY A 305 17.47 -11.69 2.46
C GLY A 305 17.07 -11.85 0.99
N ARG A 306 15.78 -12.04 0.70
CA ARG A 306 15.28 -12.21 -0.66
C ARG A 306 15.26 -10.88 -1.40
N LYS A 307 15.63 -10.91 -2.68
CA LYS A 307 15.63 -9.74 -3.56
C LYS A 307 14.25 -9.58 -4.21
N ALA A 308 13.76 -8.34 -4.31
CA ALA A 308 12.48 -7.99 -4.90
C ALA A 308 12.62 -6.80 -5.83
N LEU A 309 11.87 -6.77 -6.93
CA LEU A 309 11.72 -5.57 -7.74
C LEU A 309 11.05 -4.46 -6.91
N PHE A 310 11.58 -3.24 -6.96
CA PHE A 310 11.02 -2.08 -6.28
C PHE A 310 10.83 -0.92 -7.24
N VAL A 311 9.99 -1.17 -8.24
CA VAL A 311 9.53 -0.17 -9.21
C VAL A 311 8.03 -0.31 -9.37
N ASN A 312 7.34 0.79 -9.67
CA ASN A 312 5.93 0.77 -9.99
C ASN A 312 5.52 1.98 -10.85
N PRO A 313 4.53 1.84 -11.74
CA PRO A 313 4.12 2.91 -12.65
C PRO A 313 3.57 4.14 -11.91
N GLN A 314 2.98 3.93 -10.72
CA GLN A 314 2.37 5.03 -9.98
C GLN A 314 3.39 6.07 -9.49
N TYR A 315 4.58 5.64 -9.06
CA TYR A 315 5.54 6.52 -8.39
C TYR A 315 6.91 6.57 -9.05
N THR A 316 7.37 5.52 -9.74
CA THR A 316 8.69 5.48 -10.36
C THR A 316 8.72 6.31 -11.65
N ARG A 317 9.71 7.20 -11.80
CA ARG A 317 9.80 8.12 -12.96
C ARG A 317 11.00 7.90 -13.86
N ARG A 318 12.17 7.66 -13.29
CA ARG A 318 13.40 7.46 -14.07
C ARG A 318 14.44 6.64 -13.32
N ILE A 319 15.31 5.96 -14.06
CA ILE A 319 16.47 5.25 -13.52
C ILE A 319 17.67 6.22 -13.51
N VAL A 320 18.34 6.32 -12.37
CA VAL A 320 19.50 7.18 -12.16
C VAL A 320 20.66 6.68 -13.01
N GLY A 321 21.27 7.58 -13.77
CA GLY A 321 22.45 7.29 -14.60
C GLY A 321 22.15 6.79 -16.02
N LEU A 322 20.90 6.46 -16.34
CA LEU A 322 20.46 6.15 -17.70
C LEU A 322 19.92 7.39 -18.41
N LYS A 323 19.99 7.40 -19.75
CA LYS A 323 19.28 8.40 -20.57
C LYS A 323 17.78 8.16 -20.50
N THR A 324 17.00 9.16 -20.90
CA THR A 324 15.52 9.12 -20.87
C THR A 324 14.99 7.90 -21.62
N GLU A 325 15.42 7.68 -22.86
CA GLU A 325 14.91 6.60 -23.71
C GLU A 325 15.28 5.21 -23.13
N GLU A 326 16.49 5.08 -22.58
CA GLU A 326 16.98 3.85 -21.94
C GLU A 326 16.17 3.54 -20.67
N SER A 327 15.96 4.56 -19.82
CA SER A 327 15.16 4.48 -18.61
C SER A 327 13.71 4.10 -18.93
N ASP A 328 13.09 4.76 -19.90
CA ASP A 328 11.70 4.55 -20.27
C ASP A 328 11.47 3.14 -20.83
N VAL A 329 12.38 2.66 -21.69
CA VAL A 329 12.31 1.29 -22.22
C VAL A 329 12.42 0.27 -21.09
N LEU A 330 13.38 0.46 -20.17
CA LEU A 330 13.61 -0.48 -19.08
C LEU A 330 12.47 -0.47 -18.06
N LEU A 331 11.98 0.70 -17.65
CA LEU A 331 10.85 0.81 -16.74
C LEU A 331 9.57 0.24 -17.34
N ARG A 332 9.28 0.53 -18.62
CA ARG A 332 8.12 -0.05 -19.31
C ARG A 332 8.17 -1.57 -19.32
N PHE A 333 9.32 -2.17 -19.67
CA PHE A 333 9.49 -3.62 -19.59
C PHE A 333 9.19 -4.18 -18.19
N LEU A 334 9.71 -3.54 -17.14
CA LEU A 334 9.46 -3.99 -15.77
C LEU A 334 8.00 -3.82 -15.34
N PHE A 335 7.33 -2.74 -15.75
CA PHE A 335 5.91 -2.53 -15.48
C PHE A 335 5.05 -3.56 -16.21
N ASP A 336 5.34 -3.83 -17.48
CA ASP A 336 4.65 -4.85 -18.27
C ASP A 336 4.86 -6.24 -17.69
N HIS A 337 6.07 -6.56 -17.21
CA HIS A 337 6.35 -7.81 -16.52
C HIS A 337 5.47 -8.00 -15.28
N ILE A 338 5.30 -6.95 -14.46
CA ILE A 338 4.41 -6.99 -13.28
C ILE A 338 2.95 -7.17 -13.72
N ALA A 339 2.49 -6.38 -14.68
CA ALA A 339 1.09 -6.33 -15.09
C ALA A 339 0.64 -7.62 -15.80
N ASN A 340 1.49 -8.19 -16.65
CA ASN A 340 1.17 -9.32 -17.52
C ASN A 340 1.45 -10.69 -16.91
N SER A 341 2.02 -10.76 -15.69
CA SER A 341 2.33 -12.03 -15.03
C SER A 341 1.22 -12.43 -14.06
N GLN A 342 0.08 -12.93 -14.56
CA GLN A 342 -1.04 -13.33 -13.68
C GLN A 342 -0.68 -14.49 -12.74
N ASP A 343 0.32 -15.28 -13.09
CA ASP A 343 0.80 -16.46 -12.36
C ASP A 343 1.79 -16.13 -11.22
N LEU A 344 2.08 -14.85 -10.96
CA LEU A 344 2.70 -14.37 -9.72
C LEU A 344 1.76 -13.48 -8.89
N GLN A 345 0.49 -13.40 -9.29
CA GLN A 345 -0.51 -12.55 -8.67
C GLN A 345 -1.53 -13.36 -7.87
N CYS A 346 -2.14 -12.73 -6.87
CA CYS A 346 -3.34 -13.23 -6.22
C CYS A 346 -4.43 -12.15 -6.20
N ARG A 347 -5.69 -12.56 -6.24
CA ARG A 347 -6.86 -11.68 -6.13
C ARG A 347 -7.55 -11.92 -4.79
N VAL A 348 -7.72 -10.85 -4.02
CA VAL A 348 -8.46 -10.88 -2.76
C VAL A 348 -9.84 -10.27 -2.99
N ARG A 349 -10.86 -11.10 -2.79
CA ARG A 349 -12.25 -10.65 -2.75
C ARG A 349 -12.59 -10.15 -1.36
N TRP A 350 -13.20 -8.97 -1.31
CA TRP A 350 -13.62 -8.38 -0.04
C TRP A 350 -14.97 -8.92 0.42
N GLY A 351 -15.15 -8.91 1.73
CA GLY A 351 -16.44 -8.97 2.41
C GLY A 351 -16.36 -8.12 3.67
N ASN A 352 -17.51 -7.65 4.19
CA ASN A 352 -17.53 -6.87 5.43
C ASN A 352 -16.84 -7.63 6.57
N GLY A 353 -15.98 -6.95 7.33
CA GLY A 353 -15.16 -7.57 8.37
C GLY A 353 -13.97 -8.37 7.84
N THR A 354 -13.64 -8.29 6.55
CA THR A 354 -12.37 -8.86 6.04
C THR A 354 -11.21 -7.94 6.39
N VAL A 355 -10.16 -8.49 6.97
CA VAL A 355 -8.87 -7.82 7.20
C VAL A 355 -7.83 -8.46 6.28
N VAL A 356 -7.14 -7.63 5.52
CA VAL A 356 -5.99 -8.01 4.70
C VAL A 356 -4.75 -7.35 5.28
N ILE A 357 -3.71 -8.15 5.47
CA ILE A 357 -2.41 -7.69 5.98
C ILE A 357 -1.38 -8.04 4.94
N PHE A 358 -0.59 -7.08 4.48
CA PHE A 358 0.43 -7.35 3.47
C PHE A 358 1.75 -6.65 3.75
N ASP A 359 2.82 -7.32 3.34
CA ASP A 359 4.18 -6.81 3.35
C ASP A 359 4.40 -5.94 2.11
N ASN A 360 4.32 -4.63 2.30
CA ASN A 360 4.53 -3.64 1.25
C ASN A 360 5.99 -3.61 0.77
N ARG A 361 6.91 -4.34 1.43
CA ARG A 361 8.32 -4.46 1.03
C ARG A 361 8.57 -5.50 -0.05
N ASN A 362 7.61 -6.34 -0.40
CA ASN A 362 7.77 -7.32 -1.47
C ASN A 362 6.51 -7.55 -2.30
N THR A 363 5.53 -6.63 -2.19
CA THR A 363 4.30 -6.67 -2.97
C THR A 363 4.08 -5.37 -3.74
N CYS A 364 3.47 -5.49 -4.91
CA CYS A 364 2.69 -4.41 -5.52
C CYS A 364 1.23 -4.80 -5.49
N HIS A 365 0.33 -3.83 -5.52
CA HIS A 365 -1.10 -4.10 -5.54
C HIS A 365 -1.86 -3.06 -6.35
N SER A 366 -3.10 -3.37 -6.67
CA SER A 366 -4.06 -2.45 -7.31
C SER A 366 -5.46 -2.78 -6.82
N GLY A 367 -6.20 -1.74 -6.44
CA GLY A 367 -7.66 -1.84 -6.33
C GLY A 367 -8.25 -1.99 -7.73
N ILE A 368 -9.31 -2.79 -7.85
CA ILE A 368 -10.05 -2.98 -9.10
C ILE A 368 -11.36 -2.21 -8.99
N THR A 369 -11.59 -1.27 -9.90
CA THR A 369 -12.88 -0.58 -10.05
C THR A 369 -13.75 -1.29 -11.07
N ASP A 370 -14.47 -2.32 -10.63
CA ASP A 370 -15.35 -3.18 -11.43
C ASP A 370 -16.80 -3.27 -10.89
N TRP A 371 -17.22 -2.32 -10.04
CA TRP A 371 -18.61 -2.19 -9.58
C TRP A 371 -19.20 -0.85 -10.06
N MET A 372 -20.36 -0.89 -10.73
CA MET A 372 -20.95 0.27 -11.44
C MET A 372 -22.27 0.75 -10.82
N ASP A 373 -22.78 0.03 -9.83
CA ASP A 373 -24.06 0.30 -9.19
C ASP A 373 -24.01 1.50 -8.21
N GLY A 374 -22.83 2.07 -7.97
CA GLY A 374 -22.63 3.18 -7.05
C GLY A 374 -22.68 2.76 -5.58
N ARG A 375 -22.60 1.46 -5.27
CA ARG A 375 -22.51 1.01 -3.88
C ARG A 375 -21.24 1.53 -3.21
N ARG A 376 -21.40 1.83 -1.92
CA ARG A 376 -20.32 2.31 -1.06
C ARG A 376 -19.21 1.27 -0.97
N ARG A 377 -17.97 1.74 -0.99
CA ARG A 377 -16.78 0.97 -0.65
C ARG A 377 -15.97 1.74 0.38
N LEU A 378 -16.04 1.31 1.62
CA LEU A 378 -15.39 1.90 2.78
C LEU A 378 -14.41 0.89 3.38
N ILE A 379 -13.12 1.12 3.16
CA ILE A 379 -12.03 0.33 3.73
C ILE A 379 -11.13 1.28 4.51
N ALA A 380 -10.86 0.93 5.75
CA ALA A 380 -9.91 1.65 6.58
C ALA A 380 -8.55 0.96 6.55
N ARG A 381 -7.50 1.77 6.67
CA ARG A 381 -6.13 1.41 6.37
C ARG A 381 -5.17 1.93 7.42
#